data_AF-A0AB94IWR0-F1
#
_entry.id   AF-A0AB94IWR0-F1
#
_cell.length_a   1.000
_cell.length_b   1.000
_cell.length_c   1.000
_cell.angle_alpha   90.00
_cell.angle_beta   90.00
_cell.angle_gamma   90.00
#
_symmetry.space_group_name_H-M   'P 1'
#
loop_
_entity.id
_entity.type
_entity.pdbx_description
1 polymer ?
#
loop_
_entity_poly.entity_id
_entity_poly.type
_entity_poly.pdbx_seq_one_letter_code
_entity_poly.pdbx_strand_id
1 'polypeptide(L)'
;MEWIKAPADTPVCPEKNILLKDIVQLILDGAETPEAVMAELELTGTEEGTDQIPAILDVFVPVVNAWQTGICSGGCSGCSGGCCGE
;
A
#
# COMPACT_ATOMS: atom_id res chain seq x y z
N MET A 1 1.30 3.72 17.05
CA MET A 1 1.95 4.69 16.14
C MET A 1 0.97 4.99 15.03
N GLU A 2 0.78 6.25 14.61
CA GLU A 2 -0.10 6.58 13.47
C GLU A 2 0.67 6.39 12.17
N TRP A 3 0.62 5.18 11.58
CA TRP A 3 1.34 4.85 10.33
C TRP A 3 1.00 5.79 9.16
N ILE A 4 -0.22 6.32 9.13
CA ILE A 4 -0.66 7.27 8.11
C ILE A 4 0.10 8.60 8.12
N LYS A 5 0.75 8.95 9.24
CA LYS A 5 1.59 10.16 9.37
C LYS A 5 3.09 9.86 9.26
N ALA A 6 3.46 8.58 9.19
CA ALA A 6 4.85 8.18 9.08
C ALA A 6 5.39 8.54 7.69
N PRO A 7 6.64 9.03 7.58
CA PRO A 7 7.25 9.27 6.28
C PRO A 7 7.41 7.97 5.49
N ALA A 8 7.35 8.07 4.17
CA ALA A 8 7.48 6.95 3.24
C ALA A 8 8.81 6.19 3.39
N ASP A 9 9.87 6.89 3.82
CA ASP A 9 11.20 6.34 4.09
C ASP A 9 11.37 5.85 5.54
N THR A 10 10.28 5.69 6.30
CA THR A 10 10.34 5.03 7.61
C THR A 10 10.77 3.57 7.43
N PRO A 11 11.87 3.13 8.07
CA PRO A 11 12.29 1.73 8.03
C PRO A 11 11.31 0.87 8.83
N VAL A 12 10.75 -0.15 8.16
CA VAL A 12 9.87 -1.14 8.81
C VAL A 12 10.68 -2.39 9.14
N CYS A 13 11.45 -2.92 8.20
CA CYS A 13 12.45 -3.97 8.45
C CYS A 13 13.84 -3.47 8.04
N PRO A 14 14.63 -2.88 8.97
CA PRO A 14 15.93 -2.30 8.63
C PRO A 14 16.95 -3.35 8.16
N GLU A 15 16.87 -4.59 8.66
CA GLU A 15 17.76 -5.70 8.28
C GLU A 15 17.67 -6.04 6.79
N LYS A 16 16.46 -5.90 6.22
CA LYS A 16 16.16 -6.19 4.82
C LYS A 16 16.06 -4.92 3.96
N ASN A 17 16.35 -3.76 4.55
CA ASN A 17 16.18 -2.45 3.93
C ASN A 17 14.75 -2.14 3.44
N ILE A 18 13.75 -2.73 4.10
CA ILE A 18 12.34 -2.51 3.73
C ILE A 18 11.83 -1.23 4.38
N LEU A 19 11.26 -0.36 3.55
CA LEU A 19 10.67 0.90 3.96
C LEU A 19 9.14 0.83 3.90
N LEU A 20 8.47 1.77 4.55
CA LEU A 20 7.01 1.86 4.55
C LEU A 20 6.44 1.96 3.13
N LYS A 21 7.12 2.69 2.23
CA LYS A 21 6.73 2.82 0.83
C LYS A 21 6.70 1.49 0.07
N ASP A 22 7.60 0.57 0.38
CA ASP A 22 7.65 -0.75 -0.28
C ASP A 22 6.41 -1.57 0.09
N ILE A 23 6.01 -1.54 1.38
CA ILE A 23 4.78 -2.19 1.84
C ILE A 23 3.55 -1.54 1.17
N VAL A 24 3.48 -0.21 1.13
CA VAL A 24 2.37 0.50 0.47
C VAL A 24 2.29 0.20 -1.03
N GLN A 25 3.43 0.06 -1.71
CA GLN A 25 3.48 -0.38 -3.11
C GLN A 25 2.91 -1.79 -3.28
N LEU A 26 3.23 -2.73 -2.39
CA LEU A 26 2.68 -4.07 -2.43
C LEU A 26 1.15 -4.08 -2.21
N ILE A 27 0.64 -3.23 -1.31
CA ILE A 27 -0.80 -3.07 -1.12
C ILE A 27 -1.47 -2.55 -2.40
N LEU A 28 -0.83 -1.61 -3.11
CA LEU A 28 -1.31 -1.11 -4.39
C LEU A 28 -1.34 -2.20 -5.48
N ASP A 29 -0.41 -3.15 -5.43
CA ASP A 29 -0.35 -4.31 -6.33
C ASP A 29 -1.39 -5.40 -5.98
N GLY A 30 -1.97 -5.34 -4.78
CA GLY A 30 -3.02 -6.26 -4.30
C GLY A 30 -2.58 -7.19 -3.16
N ALA A 31 -1.39 -6.99 -2.59
CA ALA A 31 -0.95 -7.69 -1.39
C ALA A 31 -1.57 -7.07 -0.13
N GLU A 32 -2.85 -7.36 0.10
CA GLU A 32 -3.65 -6.79 1.19
C GLU A 32 -3.54 -7.58 2.50
N THR A 33 -2.80 -8.69 2.50
CA THR A 33 -2.64 -9.57 3.66
C THR A 33 -1.18 -9.59 4.14
N PRO A 34 -0.94 -9.77 5.46
CA PRO A 34 0.42 -9.83 5.98
C PRO A 34 1.21 -10.99 5.37
N GLU A 35 0.56 -12.12 5.10
CA GLU A 35 1.19 -13.27 4.45
C GLU A 35 1.65 -12.96 3.01
N ALA A 36 0.84 -12.24 2.24
CA ALA A 36 1.21 -11.83 0.88
C ALA A 36 2.37 -10.83 0.90
N VAL A 37 2.31 -9.82 1.77
CA VAL A 37 3.40 -8.83 1.92
C VAL A 37 4.70 -9.51 2.36
N MET A 38 4.63 -10.42 3.34
CA MET A 38 5.81 -11.15 3.80
C MET A 38 6.39 -12.07 2.72
N ALA A 39 5.54 -12.73 1.91
CA ALA A 39 5.99 -13.55 0.79
C ALA A 39 6.71 -12.72 -0.28
N GLU A 40 6.14 -11.57 -0.67
CA GLU A 40 6.74 -10.68 -1.68
C GLU A 40 8.05 -10.02 -1.20
N LEU A 41 8.15 -9.73 0.09
CA LEU A 41 9.35 -9.16 0.71
C LEU A 41 10.39 -10.21 1.14
N GLU A 42 10.12 -11.49 0.87
CA GLU A 42 10.96 -12.62 1.30
C GLU A 42 11.29 -12.56 2.81
N LEU A 43 10.27 -12.22 3.62
CA LEU A 43 10.32 -12.14 5.07
C LEU A 43 9.89 -13.47 5.68
N THR A 44 10.62 -13.91 6.69
CA THR A 44 10.38 -15.17 7.39
C THR A 44 9.48 -15.01 8.62
N GLY A 45 9.11 -13.77 8.97
CA GLY A 45 8.32 -13.46 10.17
C GLY A 45 9.15 -13.45 11.46
N THR A 46 10.46 -13.55 11.35
CA THR A 46 11.41 -13.49 12.47
C THR A 46 12.17 -12.17 12.51
N GLU A 47 12.12 -11.42 11.41
CA GLU A 47 12.79 -10.14 11.24
C GLU A 47 12.11 -9.05 12.06
N GLU A 48 12.92 -8.11 12.57
CA GLU A 48 12.41 -6.97 13.32
C GLU A 48 11.44 -6.14 12.47
N GLY A 49 10.24 -5.89 13.01
CA GLY A 49 9.20 -5.07 12.36
C GLY A 49 8.20 -5.84 11.51
N THR A 50 8.35 -7.15 11.33
CA THR A 50 7.31 -8.01 10.72
C THR A 50 5.99 -7.97 11.51
N ASP A 51 6.06 -7.85 12.85
CA ASP A 51 4.92 -7.64 13.75
C ASP A 51 4.13 -6.34 13.45
N GLN A 52 4.77 -5.36 12.81
CA GLN A 52 4.16 -4.08 12.46
C GLN A 52 3.38 -4.13 11.13
N ILE A 53 3.68 -5.11 10.26
CA ILE A 53 3.03 -5.28 8.95
C ILE A 53 1.49 -5.33 9.06
N PRO A 54 0.87 -6.15 9.94
CA PRO A 54 -0.59 -6.17 10.06
C PRO A 54 -1.17 -4.81 10.47
N ALA A 55 -0.48 -4.06 11.33
CA ALA A 55 -0.93 -2.72 11.74
C ALA A 55 -0.79 -1.67 10.62
N ILE A 56 0.19 -1.82 9.72
CA ILE A 56 0.34 -0.98 8.53
C ILE A 56 -0.80 -1.29 7.54
N LEU A 57 -1.07 -2.58 7.31
CA LEU A 57 -2.13 -3.02 6.40
C LEU A 57 -3.51 -2.51 6.83
N ASP A 58 -3.84 -2.61 8.12
CA ASP A 58 -5.11 -2.10 8.67
C ASP A 58 -5.35 -0.61 8.37
N VAL A 59 -4.27 0.18 8.26
CA VAL A 59 -4.32 1.60 7.93
C VAL A 59 -4.37 1.84 6.42
N PHE A 60 -3.55 1.16 5.64
CA PHE A 60 -3.36 1.48 4.22
C PHE A 60 -4.27 0.71 3.27
N VAL A 61 -4.66 -0.52 3.59
CA VAL A 61 -5.62 -1.31 2.79
C VAL A 61 -6.94 -0.56 2.56
N PRO A 62 -7.61 0.02 3.58
CA PRO A 62 -8.83 0.78 3.33
C PRO A 62 -8.59 2.08 2.54
N VAL A 63 -7.43 2.72 2.69
CA VAL A 63 -7.06 3.94 1.94
C VAL A 63 -6.83 3.62 0.47
N VAL A 64 -6.07 2.57 0.17
CA VAL A 64 -5.79 2.09 -1.18
C VAL A 64 -7.08 1.59 -1.84
N ASN A 65 -7.89 0.80 -1.13
CA ASN A 65 -9.20 0.39 -1.62
C ASN A 65 -10.09 1.60 -1.92
N ALA A 66 -10.13 2.62 -1.06
CA ALA A 66 -10.88 3.85 -1.33
C ALA A 66 -10.35 4.61 -2.56
N TRP A 67 -9.04 4.59 -2.84
CA TRP A 67 -8.47 5.19 -4.05
C TRP A 67 -8.81 4.42 -5.31
N GLN A 68 -8.63 3.09 -5.30
CA GLN A 68 -8.97 2.21 -6.42
C GLN A 68 -10.47 2.20 -6.71
N THR A 69 -11.31 2.22 -5.67
CA THR A 69 -12.77 2.22 -5.82
C THR A 69 -13.36 3.61 -6.01
N GLY A 70 -12.69 4.71 -5.60
CA GLY A 70 -13.45 5.94 -5.42
C GLY A 70 -12.78 7.31 -5.24
N ILE A 71 -11.55 7.54 -5.72
CA ILE A 71 -11.11 8.93 -6.05
C ILE A 71 -10.97 9.16 -7.56
N CYS A 72 -10.99 8.09 -8.36
CA CYS A 72 -11.35 8.14 -9.79
C CYS A 72 -12.80 7.68 -10.06
N SER A 73 -13.67 7.79 -9.05
CA SER A 73 -15.13 7.89 -9.26
C SER A 73 -15.60 9.34 -9.16
N GLY A 74 -14.68 10.30 -9.31
CA GLY A 74 -15.02 11.56 -9.93
C GLY A 74 -15.52 11.22 -11.32
N GLY A 75 -16.82 11.41 -11.55
CA GLY A 75 -17.38 11.31 -12.88
C GLY A 75 -16.47 12.00 -13.88
N CYS A 76 -16.22 11.31 -14.98
CA CYS A 76 -16.12 11.96 -16.26
C CYS A 76 -17.47 12.67 -16.55
N SER A 77 -17.82 13.67 -15.75
CA SER A 77 -18.79 14.72 -16.05
C SER A 77 -18.06 15.99 -16.51
N GLY A 78 -16.75 15.88 -16.76
CA GLY A 78 -15.88 16.97 -17.21
C GLY A 78 -14.84 16.59 -18.28
N CYS A 79 -14.67 15.30 -18.63
CA CYS A 79 -13.94 14.94 -19.86
C CYS A 79 -14.92 15.03 -21.06
N SER A 80 -15.43 16.23 -21.29
CA SER A 80 -16.01 16.67 -22.55
C SER A 80 -14.86 16.96 -23.51
N GLY A 81 -14.15 15.93 -23.94
CA GLY A 81 -12.99 16.09 -24.81
C GLY A 81 -12.50 14.73 -25.24
N GLY A 82 -12.92 14.31 -26.44
CA GLY A 82 -12.78 12.96 -26.97
C GLY A 82 -11.44 12.27 -26.69
N CYS A 83 -11.52 11.09 -26.09
CA CYS A 83 -10.43 10.13 -26.12
C CYS A 83 -11.03 8.73 -26.20
N CYS A 84 -11.39 8.36 -27.43
CA CYS A 84 -11.56 7.02 -28.00
C CYS A 84 -12.13 7.27 -29.40
N GLY A 85 -11.25 7.71 -30.29
CA GLY A 85 -11.59 7.83 -31.70
C GLY A 85 -11.48 6.46 -32.36
N GLU A 86 -12.63 5.89 -32.69
CA GLU A 86 -12.93 5.17 -33.94
C GLU A 86 -14.44 5.23 -34.19
#